data_AF-A0A1R2CC22-F1
#
_entry.id   AF-A0A1R2CC22-F1
#
_cell.length_a   1.000
_cell.length_b   1.000
_cell.length_c   1.000
_cell.angle_alpha   90.00
_cell.angle_beta   90.00
_cell.angle_gamma   90.00
#
_symmetry.space_group_name_H-M   'P 1'
#
loop_
_entity.id
_entity.type
_entity.pdbx_description
1 polymer ?
#
loop_
_entity_poly.entity_id
_entity_poly.type
_entity_poly.pdbx_seq_one_letter_code
_entity_poly.pdbx_strand_id
1 'polypeptide(L)'
;MGVCFSKNFRKMGEISTTTSSDNLHEIRANIIDLIHSFHMIKRFCVAGYETCIHEKLRETAVIIKKKQRYIKRCLKNLRDCVKKLDDSIESGVKGNEKLDLIHEIQAIIREIDLQLFANDIQKIIHPGSDLAYPSKINEILDKKGFNDRSEEIYKEIDEKIAQISSKANGETGVRRRYDRNRNSTS
;
A
#
# COMPACT_ATOMS: atom_id res chain seq x y z
N MET A 1 14.51 -6.33 -15.89
CA MET A 1 15.15 -7.04 -14.76
C MET A 1 14.19 -7.07 -13.59
N GLY A 2 13.60 -8.23 -13.29
CA GLY A 2 12.61 -8.38 -12.23
C GLY A 2 13.26 -8.36 -10.86
N VAL A 3 12.78 -7.48 -9.97
CA VAL A 3 13.21 -7.45 -8.57
C VAL A 3 12.76 -8.76 -7.92
N CYS A 4 13.72 -9.59 -7.50
CA CYS A 4 13.45 -10.87 -6.87
C CYS A 4 12.90 -10.62 -5.45
N PHE A 5 11.58 -10.51 -5.34
CA PHE A 5 10.86 -10.20 -4.10
C PHE A 5 11.29 -11.11 -2.93
N SER A 6 11.47 -12.42 -3.17
CA SER A 6 11.82 -13.37 -2.11
C SER A 6 13.14 -13.06 -1.40
N LYS A 7 14.14 -12.47 -2.08
CA LYS A 7 15.43 -12.11 -1.47
C LYS A 7 15.31 -10.90 -0.53
N ASN A 8 14.51 -9.90 -0.90
CA ASN A 8 14.29 -8.71 -0.07
C ASN A 8 13.44 -9.03 1.16
N PHE A 9 12.45 -9.91 1.02
CA PHE A 9 11.63 -10.40 2.14
C PHE A 9 12.42 -11.32 3.09
N ARG A 10 13.34 -12.15 2.60
CA ARG A 10 14.22 -12.96 3.48
C ARG A 10 15.17 -12.09 4.30
N LYS A 11 15.79 -11.08 3.68
CA LYS A 11 16.62 -10.09 4.39
C LYS A 11 15.83 -9.34 5.46
N MET A 12 14.53 -9.09 5.29
CA MET A 12 13.68 -8.51 6.34
C MET A 12 13.56 -9.38 7.58
N GLY A 13 13.42 -10.70 7.40
CA GLY A 13 13.47 -11.65 8.52
C GLY A 13 14.82 -11.64 9.22
N GLU A 14 15.91 -11.44 8.48
CA GLU A 14 17.28 -11.41 9.03
C GLU A 14 17.62 -10.10 9.77
N ILE A 15 17.06 -8.95 9.33
CA ILE A 15 17.08 -7.70 10.12
C ILE A 15 16.38 -7.92 11.47
N SER A 16 15.35 -8.75 11.49
CA SER A 16 14.57 -9.00 12.71
C SER A 16 15.28 -9.89 13.73
N THR A 17 16.32 -10.63 13.35
CA THR A 17 16.98 -11.61 14.24
C THR A 17 18.49 -11.47 14.43
N THR A 18 19.28 -10.86 13.53
CA THR A 18 20.74 -11.11 13.62
C THR A 18 21.73 -10.08 13.07
N THR A 19 21.35 -8.97 12.45
CA THR A 19 22.37 -8.03 11.94
C THR A 19 22.64 -6.86 12.89
N SER A 20 23.77 -6.97 13.59
CA SER A 20 24.56 -5.88 14.16
C SER A 20 25.12 -4.97 13.06
N SER A 21 24.27 -4.47 12.17
CA SER A 21 24.66 -3.38 11.30
C SER A 21 24.55 -2.11 12.15
N ASP A 22 25.63 -1.77 12.84
CA ASP A 22 25.80 -0.47 13.49
C ASP A 22 25.78 0.68 12.46
N ASN A 23 25.55 0.42 11.18
CA ASN A 23 25.62 1.43 10.15
C ASN A 23 24.21 1.98 9.83
N LEU A 24 23.91 3.16 10.35
CA LEU A 24 22.65 3.87 10.08
C LEU A 24 22.39 4.03 8.57
N HIS A 25 23.45 4.15 7.75
CA HIS A 25 23.32 4.23 6.29
C HIS A 25 22.82 2.93 5.65
N GLU A 26 23.24 1.77 6.17
CA GLU A 26 22.78 0.46 5.67
C GLU A 26 21.33 0.21 6.07
N ILE A 27 20.97 0.51 7.32
CA ILE A 27 19.59 0.43 7.80
C ILE A 27 18.69 1.32 6.93
N ARG A 28 19.12 2.56 6.68
CA ARG A 28 18.42 3.49 5.80
C ARG A 28 18.22 2.95 4.39
N ALA A 29 19.29 2.42 3.77
CA ALA A 29 19.21 1.84 2.43
C ALA A 29 18.21 0.67 2.36
N ASN A 30 18.24 -0.22 3.35
CA ASN A 30 17.29 -1.31 3.47
C ASN A 30 15.85 -0.81 3.57
N ILE A 31 15.57 0.20 4.39
CA ILE A 31 14.21 0.77 4.52
C ILE A 31 13.74 1.40 3.21
N ILE A 32 14.63 2.09 2.48
CA ILE A 32 14.31 2.65 1.16
C ILE A 32 13.90 1.54 0.18
N ASP A 33 14.62 0.43 0.15
CA ASP A 33 14.28 -0.73 -0.69
C ASP A 33 12.92 -1.34 -0.32
N LEU A 34 12.57 -1.33 0.97
CA LEU A 34 11.24 -1.73 1.44
C LEU A 34 10.14 -0.80 0.96
N ILE A 35 10.37 0.52 1.07
CA ILE A 35 9.45 1.54 0.58
C ILE A 35 9.18 1.32 -0.91
N HIS A 36 10.23 1.10 -1.72
CA HIS A 36 10.08 0.79 -3.15
C HIS A 36 9.24 -0.47 -3.40
N SER A 37 9.52 -1.54 -2.65
CA SER A 37 8.79 -2.80 -2.75
C SER A 37 7.30 -2.62 -2.41
N PHE A 38 7.00 -1.86 -1.35
CA PHE A 38 5.62 -1.61 -0.90
C PHE A 38 4.85 -0.71 -1.87
N HIS A 39 5.54 0.22 -2.54
CA HIS A 39 4.94 1.02 -3.59
C HIS A 39 4.43 0.19 -4.76
N MET A 40 5.14 -0.88 -5.14
CA MET A 40 4.68 -1.80 -6.19
C MET A 40 3.38 -2.51 -5.78
N ILE A 41 3.32 -3.05 -4.57
CA ILE A 41 2.12 -3.74 -4.07
C ILE A 41 0.94 -2.77 -3.94
N LYS A 42 1.19 -1.55 -3.48
CA LYS A 42 0.17 -0.49 -3.44
C LYS A 42 -0.43 -0.23 -4.81
N ARG A 43 0.38 -0.21 -5.88
CA ARG A 43 -0.10 -0.05 -7.26
C ARG A 43 -0.98 -1.22 -7.69
N PHE A 44 -0.59 -2.46 -7.37
CA PHE A 44 -1.43 -3.63 -7.66
C PHE A 44 -2.76 -3.57 -6.91
N CYS A 45 -2.78 -3.10 -5.66
CA CYS A 45 -4.03 -2.89 -4.93
C CYS A 45 -4.95 -1.85 -5.59
N VAL A 46 -4.38 -0.77 -6.17
CA VAL A 46 -5.17 0.22 -6.92
C VAL A 46 -5.82 -0.42 -8.14
N ALA A 47 -5.03 -1.12 -8.96
CA ALA A 47 -5.55 -1.80 -10.15
C ALA A 47 -6.61 -2.84 -9.79
N GLY A 48 -6.36 -3.67 -8.78
CA GLY A 48 -7.32 -4.67 -8.32
C GLY A 48 -8.61 -4.07 -7.77
N TYR A 49 -8.52 -2.95 -7.04
CA TYR A 49 -9.70 -2.24 -6.58
C TYR A 49 -10.54 -1.74 -7.76
N GLU A 50 -9.91 -1.13 -8.77
CA GLU A 50 -10.60 -0.67 -9.99
C GLU A 50 -11.29 -1.84 -10.71
N THR A 51 -10.61 -2.99 -10.85
CA THR A 51 -11.21 -4.22 -11.39
C THR A 51 -12.45 -4.63 -10.58
N CYS A 52 -12.37 -4.69 -9.26
CA CYS A 52 -13.53 -5.05 -8.44
C CYS A 52 -14.70 -4.07 -8.59
N ILE A 53 -14.43 -2.76 -8.72
CA ILE A 53 -15.49 -1.77 -8.96
C ILE A 53 -16.14 -2.01 -10.33
N HIS A 54 -15.36 -2.28 -11.38
CA HIS A 54 -15.88 -2.58 -12.72
C HIS A 54 -16.70 -3.86 -12.76
N GLU A 55 -16.26 -4.91 -12.07
CA GLU A 55 -16.93 -6.21 -11.99
C GLU A 55 -18.03 -6.25 -10.90
N LYS A 56 -18.25 -5.15 -10.19
CA LYS A 56 -19.23 -5.02 -9.09
C LYS A 56 -19.00 -6.01 -7.93
N LEU A 57 -17.74 -6.39 -7.70
CA LEU A 57 -17.31 -7.28 -6.61
C LEU A 57 -17.13 -6.50 -5.30
N ARG A 58 -18.25 -6.14 -4.65
CA ARG A 58 -18.27 -5.27 -3.47
C ARG A 58 -17.39 -5.77 -2.32
N GLU A 59 -17.60 -7.00 -1.85
CA GLU A 59 -16.86 -7.53 -0.69
C GLU A 59 -15.35 -7.63 -0.97
N THR A 60 -14.98 -8.09 -2.17
CA THR A 60 -13.58 -8.14 -2.60
C THR A 60 -12.96 -6.74 -2.65
N ALA A 61 -13.69 -5.74 -3.15
CA ALA A 61 -13.23 -4.35 -3.17
C ALA A 61 -12.95 -3.82 -1.76
N VAL A 62 -13.75 -4.19 -0.76
CA VAL A 62 -13.54 -3.83 0.65
C VAL A 62 -12.22 -4.39 1.16
N ILE A 63 -11.96 -5.68 0.92
CA ILE A 63 -10.73 -6.36 1.35
C ILE A 63 -9.51 -5.68 0.73
N ILE A 64 -9.54 -5.45 -0.59
CA ILE A 64 -8.43 -4.77 -1.29
C ILE A 64 -8.25 -3.34 -0.77
N LYS A 65 -9.34 -2.63 -0.45
CA LYS A 65 -9.28 -1.27 0.11
C LYS A 65 -8.67 -1.26 1.51
N LYS A 66 -9.05 -2.18 2.39
CA LYS A 66 -8.45 -2.38 3.71
C LYS A 66 -6.95 -2.65 3.56
N LYS A 67 -6.57 -3.57 2.67
CA LYS A 67 -5.17 -3.87 2.33
C LYS A 67 -4.41 -2.64 1.85
N GLN A 68 -5.01 -1.85 0.96
CA GLN A 68 -4.43 -0.59 0.48
C GLN A 68 -4.19 0.42 1.60
N ARG A 69 -5.13 0.56 2.55
CA ARG A 69 -5.01 1.45 3.72
C ARG A 69 -3.89 0.98 4.64
N TYR A 70 -3.80 -0.32 4.89
CA TYR A 70 -2.70 -0.92 5.66
C TYR A 70 -1.32 -0.62 5.04
N ILE A 71 -1.16 -0.89 3.74
CA ILE A 71 0.09 -0.60 3.03
C ILE A 71 0.44 0.90 3.10
N LYS A 72 -0.54 1.79 2.96
CA LYS A 72 -0.33 3.25 3.11
C LYS A 72 0.17 3.61 4.51
N ARG A 73 -0.37 3.00 5.57
CA ARG A 73 0.07 3.21 6.95
C ARG A 73 1.52 2.76 7.13
N CYS A 74 1.87 1.56 6.70
CA CYS A 74 3.25 1.06 6.79
C CYS A 74 4.22 1.93 5.99
N LEU A 75 3.86 2.36 4.78
CA LEU A 75 4.67 3.29 3.98
C LEU A 75 4.93 4.62 4.70
N LYS A 76 3.95 5.14 5.44
CA LYS A 76 4.12 6.33 6.26
C LYS A 76 5.15 6.07 7.36
N ASN A 77 4.96 5.01 8.14
CA ASN A 77 5.87 4.65 9.25
C ASN A 77 7.32 4.45 8.75
N LEU A 78 7.52 3.77 7.62
CA LEU A 78 8.85 3.57 7.06
C LEU A 78 9.51 4.89 6.60
N ARG A 79 8.74 5.82 6.03
CA ARG A 79 9.26 7.15 5.67
C ARG A 79 9.63 7.97 6.89
N ASP A 80 8.82 7.88 7.95
CA ASP A 80 9.12 8.52 9.22
C ASP A 80 10.41 7.93 9.83
N CYS A 81 10.64 6.61 9.70
CA CYS A 81 11.91 5.98 10.07
C CYS A 81 13.10 6.49 9.25
N VAL A 82 12.96 6.62 7.92
CA VAL A 82 14.02 7.18 7.06
C VAL A 82 14.36 8.61 7.49
N LYS A 83 13.34 9.43 7.77
CA LYS A 83 13.54 10.81 8.24
C LYS A 83 14.32 10.83 9.56
N LYS A 84 13.93 10.01 10.54
CA LYS A 84 14.66 9.90 11.82
C LYS A 84 16.11 9.45 11.62
N LEU A 85 16.36 8.52 10.70
CA LEU A 85 17.72 8.09 10.36
C LEU A 85 18.52 9.21 9.71
N ASP A 86 17.92 9.95 8.78
CA ASP A 86 18.57 11.11 8.13
C ASP A 86 18.96 12.16 9.16
N ASP A 87 18.02 12.55 10.03
CA ASP A 87 18.26 13.52 11.11
C ASP A 87 19.37 13.03 12.07
N SER A 88 19.42 11.72 12.35
CA SER A 88 20.42 11.11 13.26
C SER A 88 21.81 10.97 12.63
N ILE A 89 21.87 10.71 11.32
CA ILE A 89 23.11 10.69 10.54
C ILE A 89 23.70 12.10 10.49
N GLU A 90 22.88 13.11 10.22
CA GLU A 90 23.30 14.52 10.14
C GLU A 90 23.79 15.05 11.49
N SER A 91 23.08 14.72 12.58
CA SER A 91 23.48 15.09 13.94
C SER A 91 24.62 14.26 14.53
N GLY A 92 25.01 13.16 13.86
CA GLY A 92 26.15 12.34 14.27
C GLY A 92 25.93 11.57 15.58
N VAL A 93 24.72 11.06 15.81
CA VAL A 93 24.32 10.30 17.02
C VAL A 93 25.21 9.06 17.24
N LYS A 94 25.60 8.82 18.49
CA LYS A 94 26.52 7.72 18.89
C LYS A 94 26.08 7.04 20.19
N GLY A 95 26.70 5.92 20.51
CA GLY A 95 26.50 5.22 21.78
C GLY A 95 25.06 4.75 21.98
N ASN A 96 24.51 4.94 23.18
CA ASN A 96 23.19 4.43 23.56
C ASN A 96 22.04 5.05 22.74
N GLU A 97 22.10 6.34 22.44
CA GLU A 97 21.07 7.02 21.64
C GLU A 97 20.89 6.39 20.25
N LYS A 98 22.01 5.96 19.65
CA LYS A 98 22.01 5.25 18.37
C LYS A 98 21.37 3.87 18.50
N LEU A 99 21.66 3.15 19.58
CA LEU A 99 21.06 1.83 19.83
C LEU A 99 19.56 1.93 20.06
N ASP A 100 19.12 2.93 20.83
CA ASP A 100 17.71 3.18 21.11
C ASP A 100 16.94 3.49 19.81
N LEU A 101 17.52 4.30 18.93
CA LEU A 101 16.96 4.57 17.60
C LEU A 101 16.83 3.29 16.76
N ILE A 102 17.89 2.47 16.72
CA ILE A 102 17.87 1.21 15.98
C ILE A 102 16.77 0.29 16.52
N HIS A 103 16.65 0.17 17.84
CA HIS A 103 15.60 -0.63 18.48
C HIS A 103 14.20 -0.11 18.19
N GLU A 104 13.99 1.21 18.21
CA GLU A 104 12.71 1.82 17.84
C GLU A 104 12.32 1.45 16.40
N ILE A 105 13.24 1.62 15.45
CA ILE A 105 13.02 1.31 14.04
C ILE A 105 12.74 -0.19 13.84
N GLN A 106 13.50 -1.05 14.51
CA GLN A 106 13.26 -2.50 14.48
C GLN A 106 11.88 -2.87 15.03
N ALA A 107 11.42 -2.23 16.10
CA ALA A 107 10.08 -2.46 16.64
C ALA A 107 9.00 -2.09 15.60
N ILE A 108 9.13 -0.92 14.96
CA ILE A 108 8.21 -0.49 13.88
C ILE A 108 8.20 -1.49 12.72
N ILE A 109 9.36 -1.99 12.30
CA ILE A 109 9.46 -2.97 11.20
C ILE A 109 8.82 -4.31 11.61
N ARG A 110 9.00 -4.75 12.87
CA ARG A 110 8.43 -6.01 13.38
C ARG A 110 6.90 -6.00 13.43
N GLU A 111 6.27 -4.84 13.58
CA GLU A 111 4.81 -4.72 13.54
C GLU A 111 4.21 -4.97 12.14
N ILE A 112 5.05 -4.83 11.10
CA ILE A 112 4.66 -5.00 9.70
C ILE A 112 4.46 -6.49 9.41
N ASP A 113 3.21 -6.87 9.23
CA ASP A 113 2.81 -8.16 8.69
C ASP A 113 3.13 -8.25 7.19
N LEU A 114 4.23 -8.95 6.88
CA LEU A 114 4.75 -9.12 5.53
C LEU A 114 3.84 -9.96 4.64
N GLN A 115 2.95 -10.78 5.20
CA GLN A 115 1.99 -11.57 4.40
C GLN A 115 1.04 -10.66 3.62
N LEU A 116 0.69 -9.50 4.19
CA LEU A 116 -0.12 -8.48 3.54
C LEU A 116 0.63 -7.67 2.47
N PHE A 117 1.90 -7.96 2.19
CA PHE A 117 2.67 -7.37 1.09
C PHE A 117 2.94 -8.37 -0.05
N ALA A 118 2.31 -9.54 -0.03
CA ALA A 118 2.32 -10.43 -1.17
C ALA A 118 1.55 -9.80 -2.35
N ASN A 119 2.04 -10.05 -3.58
CA ASN A 119 1.29 -9.76 -4.80
C ASN A 119 0.28 -10.89 -5.05
N ASP A 120 -0.83 -10.83 -4.32
CA ASP A 120 -1.90 -11.83 -4.28
C ASP A 120 -3.24 -11.26 -4.78
N ILE A 121 -3.23 -10.07 -5.40
CA ILE A 121 -4.45 -9.36 -5.79
C ILE A 121 -5.35 -10.22 -6.65
N GLN A 122 -4.78 -10.93 -7.62
CA GLN A 122 -5.55 -11.86 -8.46
C GLN A 122 -6.15 -13.03 -7.67
N LYS A 123 -5.48 -13.50 -6.61
CA LYS A 123 -6.02 -14.55 -5.72
C LYS A 123 -7.11 -14.00 -4.79
N ILE A 124 -7.10 -12.72 -4.49
CA ILE A 124 -8.18 -12.08 -3.73
C ILE A 124 -9.43 -11.92 -4.62
N ILE A 125 -9.24 -11.50 -5.88
CA ILE A 125 -10.35 -11.30 -6.84
C ILE A 125 -10.90 -12.62 -7.36
N HIS A 126 -10.00 -13.53 -7.75
CA HIS A 126 -10.31 -14.83 -8.34
C HIS A 126 -9.62 -15.93 -7.52
N PRO A 127 -10.22 -16.35 -6.39
CA PRO A 127 -9.58 -17.26 -5.43
C PRO A 127 -9.24 -18.67 -5.96
N GLY A 128 -9.71 -19.02 -7.15
CA GLY A 128 -9.41 -20.31 -7.78
C GLY A 128 -9.85 -21.46 -6.86
N SER A 129 -8.88 -22.25 -6.39
CA SER A 129 -9.12 -23.38 -5.50
C SER A 129 -9.20 -23.05 -4.00
N ASP A 130 -8.66 -21.92 -3.52
CA ASP A 130 -8.74 -21.52 -2.11
C ASP A 130 -9.79 -20.42 -1.93
N LEU A 131 -11.07 -20.82 -1.94
CA LEU A 131 -12.20 -19.90 -1.77
C LEU A 131 -12.19 -19.16 -0.41
N ALA A 132 -11.50 -19.70 0.59
CA ALA A 132 -11.37 -19.06 1.91
C ALA A 132 -10.25 -18.01 1.96
N TYR A 133 -9.42 -17.90 0.92
CA TYR A 133 -8.28 -17.00 0.89
C TYR A 133 -8.64 -15.52 1.14
N PRO A 134 -9.66 -14.93 0.49
CA PRO A 134 -10.03 -13.54 0.74
C PRO A 134 -10.44 -13.30 2.20
N SER A 135 -11.19 -14.24 2.78
CA SER A 135 -11.63 -14.20 4.17
C SER A 135 -10.45 -14.23 5.14
N LYS A 136 -9.46 -15.11 4.92
CA LYS A 136 -8.22 -15.15 5.71
C LYS A 136 -7.47 -13.82 5.68
N ILE A 137 -7.36 -13.20 4.50
CA ILE A 137 -6.71 -11.89 4.35
C ILE A 137 -7.50 -10.81 5.12
N ASN A 138 -8.83 -10.82 5.03
CA ASN A 138 -9.68 -9.88 5.74
C ASN A 138 -9.52 -10.02 7.27
N GLU A 139 -9.47 -11.24 7.80
CA GLU A 139 -9.24 -11.48 9.24
C GLU A 139 -7.88 -10.95 9.71
N ILE A 140 -6.82 -11.11 8.91
CA ILE A 140 -5.50 -10.53 9.23
C ILE A 140 -5.58 -9.00 9.26
N LEU A 141 -6.28 -8.39 8.31
CA LEU A 141 -6.47 -6.94 8.25
C LEU A 141 -7.29 -6.41 9.43
N ASP A 142 -8.33 -7.13 9.83
CA ASP A 142 -9.19 -6.75 10.95
C ASP A 142 -8.41 -6.78 12.27
N LYS A 143 -7.56 -7.80 12.49
CA LYS A 143 -6.63 -7.86 13.63
C LYS A 143 -5.63 -6.69 13.67
N LYS A 144 -5.37 -6.03 12.55
CA LYS A 144 -4.47 -4.86 12.47
C LYS A 144 -5.19 -3.52 12.65
N GLY A 145 -6.46 -3.55 13.06
CA GLY A 145 -7.26 -2.37 13.42
C GLY A 145 -7.91 -1.67 12.23
N PHE A 146 -8.23 -2.38 11.15
CA PHE A 146 -8.90 -1.79 9.97
C PHE A 146 -10.43 -1.98 9.96
N ASN A 147 -11.02 -2.33 11.11
CA ASN A 147 -12.47 -2.50 11.25
C ASN A 147 -13.22 -1.16 11.32
N ASP A 148 -12.63 -0.15 11.96
CA ASP A 148 -13.31 1.10 12.39
C ASP A 148 -13.78 2.04 11.27
N ARG A 149 -13.55 1.70 10.00
CA ARG A 149 -13.98 2.51 8.85
C ARG A 149 -14.61 1.68 7.74
N SER A 150 -15.16 0.51 8.06
CA SER A 150 -15.74 -0.38 7.08
C SER A 150 -16.97 0.26 6.41
N GLU A 151 -17.84 0.94 7.15
CA GLU A 151 -19.01 1.64 6.59
C GLU A 151 -18.65 2.74 5.58
N GLU A 152 -17.63 3.56 5.88
CA GLU A 152 -17.12 4.56 4.94
C GLU A 152 -16.59 3.92 3.65
N ILE A 153 -15.92 2.76 3.77
CA ILE A 153 -15.41 2.02 2.61
C ILE A 153 -16.57 1.50 1.76
N TYR A 154 -17.58 0.89 2.39
CA TYR A 154 -18.76 0.40 1.68
C TYR A 154 -19.47 1.54 0.92
N LYS A 155 -19.66 2.69 1.57
CA LYS A 155 -20.26 3.86 0.93
C LYS A 155 -19.44 4.36 -0.27
N GLU A 156 -18.12 4.46 -0.14
CA GLU A 156 -17.23 4.86 -1.26
C GLU A 156 -17.34 3.88 -2.45
N ILE A 157 -17.42 2.58 -2.16
CA ILE A 157 -17.54 1.53 -3.19
C ILE A 157 -18.87 1.63 -3.90
N ASP A 158 -19.96 1.74 -3.15
CA ASP A 158 -21.33 1.81 -3.70
C ASP A 158 -21.50 3.04 -4.59
N GLU A 159 -21.01 4.21 -4.15
CA GLU A 159 -20.99 5.44 -4.94
C GLU A 159 -20.22 5.27 -6.26
N LYS A 160 -19.06 4.61 -6.24
CA LYS A 160 -18.27 4.36 -7.45
C LYS A 160 -18.94 3.37 -8.40
N ILE A 161 -19.55 2.31 -7.89
CA ILE A 161 -20.30 1.34 -8.71
C ILE A 161 -21.51 2.03 -9.37
N ALA A 162 -22.22 2.87 -8.63
CA ALA A 162 -23.34 3.65 -9.14
C ALA A 162 -22.90 4.63 -10.25
N GLN A 163 -21.79 5.35 -10.07
CA GLN A 163 -21.24 6.26 -11.07
C GLN A 163 -20.82 5.57 -12.38
N ILE A 164 -20.27 4.35 -12.30
CA ILE A 164 -19.95 3.58 -13.52
C ILE A 164 -21.23 3.15 -14.22
N SER A 165 -22.23 2.72 -13.46
CA SER A 165 -23.52 2.28 -14.00
C SER A 165 -24.29 3.43 -14.68
N SER A 166 -24.22 4.66 -14.14
CA SER A 166 -24.86 5.83 -14.76
C SER A 166 -24.16 6.26 -16.06
N LYS A 167 -22.82 6.20 -16.12
CA LYS A 167 -22.06 6.48 -17.35
C LYS A 167 -22.32 5.45 -18.45
N ALA A 168 -22.53 4.19 -18.10
CA ALA A 168 -22.87 3.14 -19.06
C ALA A 168 -24.29 3.28 -19.63
N ASN A 169 -25.21 3.91 -18.88
CA ASN A 169 -26.64 3.99 -19.20
C ASN A 169 -27.09 5.30 -19.87
N GLY A 170 -26.19 6.18 -20.34
CA GLY A 170 -26.58 7.24 -21.28
C GLY A 170 -26.20 8.68 -20.95
N GLU A 171 -25.05 8.94 -20.34
CA GLU A 171 -24.42 10.27 -20.46
C GLU A 171 -23.32 10.20 -21.53
N THR A 172 -23.73 10.35 -22.80
CA THR A 172 -22.83 10.90 -23.82
C THR A 172 -22.37 12.26 -23.30
N GLY A 173 -21.13 12.29 -22.80
CA GLY A 173 -20.57 13.47 -22.17
C GLY A 173 -20.82 14.71 -23.00
N VAL A 174 -21.36 15.74 -22.36
CA VAL A 174 -21.34 17.11 -22.89
C VAL A 174 -19.87 17.50 -23.00
N ARG A 175 -19.27 17.13 -24.13
CA ARG A 175 -17.95 17.59 -24.54
C ARG A 175 -18.09 19.09 -24.68
N ARG A 176 -17.50 19.85 -23.75
CA ARG A 176 -17.43 21.32 -23.84
C ARG A 176 -16.96 21.68 -25.25
N ARG A 177 -17.86 22.19 -26.09
CA ARG A 177 -17.50 22.82 -27.34
C ARG A 177 -16.83 24.12 -26.95
N TYR A 178 -15.52 24.19 -27.13
CA TYR A 178 -14.85 25.48 -27.21
C TYR A 178 -15.24 26.07 -28.56
N ASP A 179 -16.15 27.04 -28.56
CA ASP A 179 -16.34 27.89 -29.72
C ASP A 179 -15.04 28.65 -29.93
N ARG A 180 -14.28 28.19 -30.92
CA ARG A 180 -13.21 28.97 -31.52
C ARG A 180 -13.90 30.11 -32.28
N ASN A 181 -14.20 31.20 -31.58
CA ASN A 181 -14.44 32.48 -32.23
C ASN A 181 -13.17 32.82 -33.02
N ARG A 182 -13.19 32.50 -34.32
CA ARG A 182 -12.32 33.09 -35.31
C ARG A 182 -12.74 34.55 -35.45
N ASN A 183 -12.10 35.44 -34.69
CA ASN A 183 -11.99 36.82 -35.13
C ASN A 183 -11.00 36.83 -36.29
N SER A 184 -11.51 36.77 -37.50
CA SER A 184 -10.81 37.17 -38.72
C SER A 184 -11.60 38.30 -39.37
N THR A 185 -11.32 39.51 -38.89
CA THR A 185 -11.64 40.84 -39.44
C THR A 185 -10.78 41.79 -38.59
N SER A 186 -9.84 42.57 -39.09
CA SER A 186 -9.51 43.00 -40.46
C SER A 186 -8.03 43.38 -40.51
#